data_AF-A0A0S7ZYQ3-F1
#
_entry.id   AF-A0A0S7ZYQ3-F1
#
_cell.length_a   1.000
_cell.length_b   1.000
_cell.length_c   1.000
_cell.angle_alpha   90.00
_cell.angle_beta   90.00
_cell.angle_gamma   90.00
#
_symmetry.space_group_name_H-M   'P 1'
#
loop_
_entity.id
_entity.type
_entity.pdbx_description
1 polymer ?
#
loop_
_entity_poly.entity_id
_entity_poly.type
_entity_poly.pdbx_seq_one_letter_code
_entity_poly.pdbx_strand_id
1 'polypeptide(L)'
;MKNQTQLTILFVLFVAMTLALFSVNAVAGTIRCGGSIIDDGDRRGISKQEVEQRCGPPYSKYGNSWIYSMPNGTVTRIRFKDNGEVTSITNERI
;
A
#
# COMPACT_ATOMS: atom_id res chain seq x y z
N MET A 1 7.77 -43.76 -29.02
CA MET A 1 7.92 -43.33 -27.61
C MET A 1 8.62 -41.98 -27.41
N LYS A 2 9.29 -41.39 -28.42
CA LYS A 2 9.96 -40.06 -28.33
C LYS A 2 9.01 -38.86 -28.18
N ASN A 3 7.76 -38.94 -28.67
CA ASN A 3 6.81 -37.82 -28.65
C ASN A 3 6.20 -37.53 -27.27
N GLN A 4 6.07 -38.52 -26.40
CA GLN A 4 5.42 -38.35 -25.10
C GLN A 4 6.29 -37.52 -24.14
N THR A 5 7.58 -37.81 -24.06
CA THR A 5 8.54 -37.07 -23.20
C THR A 5 8.75 -35.63 -23.64
N GLN A 6 8.74 -35.35 -24.95
CA GLN A 6 8.79 -33.98 -25.51
C GLN A 6 7.57 -33.15 -25.12
N LEU A 7 6.38 -33.75 -25.20
CA LEU A 7 5.13 -33.09 -24.84
C LEU A 7 5.07 -32.76 -23.33
N THR A 8 5.57 -33.65 -22.47
CA THR A 8 5.62 -33.41 -21.03
C THR A 8 6.54 -32.24 -20.67
N ILE A 9 7.70 -32.14 -21.32
CA ILE A 9 8.67 -31.05 -21.07
C ILE A 9 8.09 -29.69 -21.51
N LEU A 10 7.45 -29.63 -22.68
CA LEU A 10 6.76 -28.43 -23.16
C LEU A 10 5.65 -27.99 -22.21
N PHE A 11 4.88 -28.93 -21.68
CA PHE A 11 3.79 -28.64 -20.75
C PHE A 11 4.33 -28.09 -19.41
N VAL A 12 5.41 -28.69 -18.88
CA VAL A 12 6.06 -28.22 -17.65
C VAL A 12 6.65 -26.81 -17.83
N LEU A 13 7.29 -26.53 -18.96
CA LEU A 13 7.83 -25.20 -19.28
C LEU A 13 6.72 -24.15 -19.41
N PHE A 14 5.60 -24.51 -20.03
CA PHE A 14 4.45 -23.61 -20.16
C PHE A 14 3.82 -23.28 -18.81
N VAL A 15 3.66 -24.27 -17.92
CA VAL A 15 3.15 -24.06 -16.56
C VAL A 15 4.12 -23.22 -15.72
N ALA A 16 5.43 -23.44 -15.83
CA ALA A 16 6.42 -22.62 -15.14
C ALA A 16 6.38 -21.15 -15.60
N MET A 17 6.13 -20.91 -16.88
CA MET A 17 6.03 -19.56 -17.44
C MET A 17 4.76 -18.82 -16.99
N THR A 18 3.63 -19.52 -16.82
CA THR A 18 2.38 -18.90 -16.34
C THR A 18 2.44 -18.53 -14.86
N LEU A 19 3.19 -19.28 -14.04
CA LEU A 19 3.39 -18.93 -12.62
C LEU A 19 4.21 -17.65 -12.42
N ALA A 20 5.08 -17.29 -13.35
CA ALA A 20 5.90 -16.07 -13.26
C ALA A 20 5.11 -14.77 -13.50
N LEU A 21 3.87 -14.86 -14.00
CA LEU A 21 3.03 -13.70 -14.34
C LEU A 21 2.10 -13.26 -13.19
N PHE A 22 2.07 -13.98 -12.07
CA PHE A 22 1.36 -13.53 -10.87
C PHE A 22 2.21 -12.51 -10.11
N SER A 23 2.40 -11.33 -10.70
CA SER A 23 2.93 -10.18 -9.99
C SER A 23 1.90 -9.75 -8.93
N VAL A 24 2.33 -9.78 -7.67
CA VAL A 24 1.53 -9.32 -6.53
C VAL A 24 1.35 -7.81 -6.70
N ASN A 25 0.14 -7.35 -7.00
CA ASN A 25 -0.16 -5.93 -7.07
C ASN A 25 -0.07 -5.36 -5.65
N ALA A 26 0.94 -4.52 -5.38
CA ALA A 26 0.99 -3.74 -4.17
C ALA A 26 -0.18 -2.75 -4.18
N VAL A 27 -1.15 -2.93 -3.28
CA VAL A 27 -2.24 -1.97 -3.08
C VAL A 27 -1.70 -0.84 -2.23
N ALA A 28 -1.69 0.38 -2.78
CA ALA A 28 -1.33 1.57 -2.04
C ALA A 28 -2.45 1.96 -1.07
N GLY A 29 -2.07 2.29 0.15
CA GLY A 29 -2.96 2.82 1.17
C GLY A 29 -3.31 4.28 0.89
N THR A 30 -4.58 4.64 1.05
CA THR A 30 -5.03 6.02 0.84
C THR A 30 -5.85 6.54 2.00
N ILE A 31 -5.78 7.86 2.21
CA ILE A 31 -6.58 8.61 3.16
C ILE A 31 -7.14 9.86 2.48
N ARG A 32 -8.42 10.15 2.73
CA ARG A 32 -9.10 11.34 2.21
C ARG A 32 -9.33 12.35 3.33
N CYS A 33 -8.82 13.55 3.13
CA CYS A 33 -8.82 14.62 4.11
C CYS A 33 -9.31 15.93 3.47
N GLY A 34 -10.47 16.45 3.90
CA GLY A 34 -10.93 17.79 3.53
C GLY A 34 -11.00 18.10 2.02
N GLY A 35 -11.05 17.08 1.16
CA GLY A 35 -11.03 17.22 -0.31
C GLY A 35 -9.73 16.76 -0.99
N SER A 36 -8.65 16.55 -0.25
CA SER A 36 -7.39 15.98 -0.74
C SER A 36 -7.30 14.48 -0.50
N ILE A 37 -6.62 13.76 -1.38
CA ILE A 37 -6.26 12.35 -1.19
C ILE A 37 -4.74 12.28 -0.99
N ILE A 38 -4.31 11.52 0.01
CA ILE A 38 -2.92 11.20 0.29
C ILE A 38 -2.77 9.70 0.07
N ASP A 39 -1.72 9.33 -0.65
CA ASP A 39 -1.41 7.97 -1.10
C ASP A 39 0.02 7.63 -0.67
N ASP A 40 0.22 6.45 -0.08
CA ASP A 40 1.55 6.01 0.38
C ASP A 40 2.48 5.49 -0.74
N GLY A 41 1.96 5.38 -1.96
CA GLY A 41 2.68 5.09 -3.20
C GLY A 41 3.07 6.32 -4.03
N ASP A 42 2.82 7.55 -3.57
CA ASP A 42 3.24 8.75 -4.31
C ASP A 42 4.77 8.83 -4.40
N ARG A 43 5.29 8.83 -5.63
CA ARG A 43 6.73 8.86 -5.94
C ARG A 43 7.46 10.06 -5.37
N ARG A 44 6.75 11.17 -5.11
CA ARG A 44 7.37 12.39 -4.57
C ARG A 44 7.66 12.28 -3.07
N GLY A 45 7.08 11.30 -2.39
CA GLY A 45 7.09 11.22 -0.93
C GLY A 45 6.23 12.33 -0.34
N ILE A 46 5.34 12.00 0.60
CA ILE A 46 4.49 12.98 1.26
C ILE A 46 5.02 13.21 2.67
N SER A 47 5.31 14.46 3.03
CA SER A 47 5.90 14.80 4.33
C SER A 47 4.86 14.84 5.47
N LYS A 48 5.29 14.63 6.72
CA LYS A 48 4.47 14.84 7.93
C LYS A 48 3.77 16.20 7.92
N GLN A 49 4.47 17.26 7.52
CA GLN A 49 3.93 18.62 7.47
C GLN A 49 2.82 18.74 6.44
N GLU A 50 2.99 18.15 5.25
CA GLU A 50 1.98 18.12 4.21
C GLU A 50 0.74 17.30 4.62
N VAL A 51 0.94 16.19 5.33
CA VAL A 51 -0.17 15.42 5.92
C VAL A 51 -0.95 16.28 6.92
N GLU A 52 -0.27 16.95 7.85
CA GLU A 52 -0.93 17.78 8.87
C GLU A 52 -1.64 19.01 8.26
N GLN A 53 -1.09 19.60 7.21
CA GLN A 53 -1.73 20.68 6.47
C GLN A 53 -3.04 20.23 5.78
N ARG A 54 -3.07 19.01 5.24
CA ARG A 54 -4.23 18.48 4.49
C ARG A 54 -5.27 17.84 5.40
N CYS A 55 -4.83 17.12 6.43
CA CYS A 55 -5.67 16.33 7.32
C CYS A 55 -5.98 17.00 8.67
N GLY A 56 -5.28 18.09 8.99
CA GLY A 56 -5.30 18.66 10.33
C GLY A 56 -4.53 17.79 11.32
N PRO A 57 -4.66 18.09 12.63
CA PRO A 57 -4.00 17.31 13.66
C PRO A 57 -4.60 15.89 13.75
N PRO A 58 -3.77 14.84 13.91
CA PRO A 58 -4.26 13.49 14.16
C PRO A 58 -4.89 13.37 15.54
N TYR A 59 -5.76 12.36 15.69
CA TYR A 59 -6.34 11.98 16.99
C TYR A 59 -5.26 11.56 18.00
N SER A 60 -4.23 10.84 17.55
CA SER A 60 -3.08 10.49 18.39
C SER A 60 -1.78 10.35 17.58
N LYS A 61 -0.65 10.62 18.25
CA LYS A 61 0.71 10.47 17.71
C LYS A 61 1.50 9.51 18.60
N TYR A 62 2.03 8.44 18.02
CA TYR A 62 2.89 7.44 18.67
C TYR A 62 4.20 7.32 17.89
N GLY A 63 5.21 8.09 18.30
CA GLY A 63 6.49 8.18 17.59
C GLY A 63 6.30 8.56 16.12
N ASN A 64 6.69 7.66 15.21
CA ASN A 64 6.52 7.82 13.77
C ASN A 64 5.18 7.29 13.22
N SER A 65 4.17 7.10 14.06
CA SER A 65 2.83 6.67 13.64
C SER A 65 1.77 7.66 14.10
N TRP A 66 0.91 8.12 13.20
CA TRP A 66 -0.22 8.98 13.50
C TRP A 66 -1.53 8.25 13.23
N ILE A 67 -2.53 8.52 14.05
CA ILE A 67 -3.86 7.92 13.98
C ILE A 67 -4.88 9.00 13.70
N TYR A 68 -5.68 8.81 12.65
CA TYR A 68 -6.82 9.66 12.32
C TYR A 68 -8.10 8.87 12.52
N SER A 69 -9.04 9.46 13.26
CA SER A 69 -10.40 8.94 13.37
C SER A 69 -11.27 9.66 12.35
N MET A 70 -11.83 8.92 11.41
CA MET A 70 -12.67 9.47 10.36
C MET A 70 -14.14 9.55 10.80
N PRO A 71 -14.92 10.52 10.28
CA PRO A 71 -16.34 10.63 10.63
C PRO A 71 -17.19 9.41 10.27
N ASN A 72 -16.72 8.57 9.33
CA ASN A 72 -17.39 7.34 8.92
C ASN A 72 -17.10 6.13 9.81
N GLY A 73 -16.41 6.31 10.95
CA GLY A 73 -16.04 5.23 11.86
C GLY A 73 -14.75 4.48 11.48
N THR A 74 -14.10 4.84 10.38
CA THR A 74 -12.80 4.27 10.01
C THR A 74 -11.68 4.91 10.82
N VAL A 75 -10.76 4.09 11.32
CA VAL A 75 -9.50 4.55 11.89
C VAL A 75 -8.40 4.35 10.86
N THR A 76 -7.70 5.43 10.52
CA THR A 76 -6.58 5.40 9.59
C THR A 76 -5.27 5.61 10.33
N ARG A 77 -4.35 4.66 10.18
CA ARG A 77 -2.99 4.74 10.70
C ARG A 77 -2.05 5.15 9.57
N ILE A 78 -1.30 6.23 9.78
CA ILE A 78 -0.22 6.67 8.89
C ILE A 78 1.11 6.41 9.59
N ARG A 79 1.99 5.63 8.95
CA ARG A 79 3.37 5.45 9.39
C ARG A 79 4.29 6.34 8.57
N PHE A 80 5.29 6.88 9.24
CA PHE A 80 6.33 7.71 8.64
C PHE A 80 7.68 7.02 8.74
N LYS A 81 8.55 7.30 7.77
CA LYS A 81 9.98 7.02 7.84
C LYS A 81 10.66 8.01 8.80
N ASP A 82 11.93 7.77 9.08
CA ASP A 82 12.74 8.65 9.95
C ASP A 82 12.96 10.05 9.33
N ASN A 83 12.97 10.15 8.00
CA ASN A 83 13.02 11.44 7.29
C ASN A 83 11.67 12.21 7.33
N GLY A 84 10.63 11.63 7.93
CA GLY A 84 9.31 12.24 8.05
C GLY A 84 8.38 12.06 6.84
N GLU A 85 8.74 11.23 5.86
CA GLU A 85 7.84 10.90 4.74
C GLU A 85 6.88 9.75 5.10
N VAL A 86 5.70 9.75 4.50
CA VAL A 86 4.74 8.64 4.58
C VAL A 86 5.39 7.37 4.02
N THR A 87 5.25 6.26 4.76
CA THR A 87 5.67 4.93 4.30
C THR A 87 4.51 3.95 4.16
N SER A 88 3.42 4.18 4.88
CA SER A 88 2.26 3.28 4.85
C SER A 88 1.03 3.99 5.40
N ILE A 89 -0.10 3.74 4.78
CA ILE A 89 -1.43 4.15 5.21
C ILE A 89 -2.29 2.90 5.34
N THR A 90 -2.84 2.66 6.53
CA THR A 90 -3.68 1.48 6.81
C THR A 90 -5.02 1.93 7.35
N ASN A 91 -6.12 1.40 6.79
CA ASN A 91 -7.48 1.71 7.19
C ASN A 91 -8.09 0.50 7.92
N GLU A 92 -8.56 0.71 9.14
CA GLU A 92 -9.24 -0.28 9.98
C GLU A 92 -10.68 0.20 10.22
N ARG A 93 -11.68 -0.66 9.98
CA ARG A 93 -13.06 -0.36 10.39
C ARG A 93 -13.28 -0.87 11.81
N ILE A 94 -13.87 -0.02 12.64
CA ILE A 94 -14.38 -0.36 13.98
C ILE A 94 -15.88 -0.60 13.88
#